data_AF-A0AA97B108-F1
#
_entry.id   AF-A0AA97B108-F1
#
_cell.length_a   1.000
_cell.length_b   1.000
_cell.length_c   1.000
_cell.angle_alpha   90.00
_cell.angle_beta   90.00
_cell.angle_gamma   90.00
#
_symmetry.space_group_name_H-M   'P 1'
#
loop_
_entity.id
_entity.type
_entity.pdbx_description
1 polymer ?
#
loop_
_entity_poly.entity_id
_entity_poly.type
_entity_poly.pdbx_seq_one_letter_code
_entity_poly.pdbx_strand_id
1 'polypeptide(L)'
;MKLKLISVGAVVLVLGGCASLMKETVSKRAPFDLNCDAGSITIQQLGYRTYGVSGCDKRATYVLQGPCSGPGSQCLAVMNSNVDEG
;
A
#
# COMPACT_ATOMS: atom_id res chain seq x y z
N MET A 1 -51.55 -22.11 -9.02
CA MET A 1 -50.57 -21.56 -8.06
C MET A 1 -49.45 -20.90 -8.85
N LYS A 2 -49.22 -19.59 -8.72
CA LYS A 2 -48.23 -18.82 -9.50
C LYS A 2 -46.91 -18.77 -8.71
N LEU A 3 -45.87 -19.43 -9.21
CA LEU A 3 -44.53 -19.41 -8.63
C LEU A 3 -43.90 -18.04 -8.92
N LYS A 4 -43.76 -17.19 -7.90
CA LYS A 4 -43.06 -15.90 -8.03
C LYS A 4 -41.56 -16.16 -8.07
N LEU A 5 -40.95 -15.92 -9.23
CA LEU A 5 -39.50 -15.87 -9.41
C LEU A 5 -38.95 -14.68 -8.61
N ILE A 6 -38.35 -14.95 -7.47
CA ILE A 6 -37.59 -13.96 -6.70
C ILE A 6 -36.26 -13.79 -7.41
N SER A 7 -36.06 -12.63 -8.03
CA SER A 7 -34.81 -12.23 -8.67
C SER A 7 -33.73 -12.13 -7.60
N VAL A 8 -32.87 -13.15 -7.50
CA VAL A 8 -31.68 -13.14 -6.64
C VAL A 8 -30.66 -12.26 -7.35
N GLY A 9 -30.66 -10.97 -7.02
CA GLY A 9 -29.61 -10.05 -7.44
C GLY A 9 -28.27 -10.57 -6.97
N ALA A 10 -27.34 -10.78 -7.90
CA ALA A 10 -25.99 -11.28 -7.62
C ALA A 10 -25.26 -10.29 -6.70
N VAL A 11 -25.16 -10.64 -5.42
CA VAL A 11 -24.26 -9.95 -4.48
C VAL A 11 -22.84 -10.41 -4.82
N VAL A 12 -22.17 -9.63 -5.68
CA VAL A 12 -20.75 -9.81 -5.95
C VAL A 12 -19.98 -9.23 -4.76
N LEU A 13 -19.69 -10.08 -3.77
CA LEU A 13 -18.74 -9.77 -2.70
C LEU A 13 -17.33 -9.73 -3.32
N VAL A 14 -16.90 -8.54 -3.74
CA VAL A 14 -15.50 -8.28 -4.08
C VAL A 14 -14.70 -8.35 -2.78
N LEU A 15 -14.12 -9.52 -2.50
CA LEU A 15 -13.07 -9.71 -1.48
C LEU A 15 -11.79 -9.04 -1.99
N GLY A 16 -11.80 -7.72 -2.03
CA GLY A 16 -10.69 -6.90 -2.50
C GLY A 16 -9.72 -6.60 -1.36
N GLY A 17 -8.59 -7.30 -1.35
CA GLY A 17 -7.31 -6.71 -0.95
C GLY A 17 -6.68 -7.25 0.31
N CYS A 18 -5.93 -8.35 0.17
CA CYS A 18 -4.64 -8.45 0.86
C CYS A 18 -3.72 -7.36 0.27
N ALA A 19 -3.90 -6.10 0.65
CA ALA A 19 -2.84 -5.12 0.46
C ALA A 19 -1.62 -5.70 1.16
N SER A 20 -0.58 -6.04 0.38
CA SER A 20 0.61 -6.69 0.92
C SER A 20 1.12 -5.87 2.09
N LEU A 21 1.22 -6.46 3.28
CA LEU A 21 1.64 -5.81 4.54
C LEU A 21 2.91 -4.95 4.34
N MET A 22 3.77 -5.40 3.43
CA MET A 22 4.95 -4.71 2.96
C MET A 22 4.63 -3.34 2.32
N LYS A 23 3.70 -3.29 1.36
CA LYS A 23 3.24 -2.04 0.74
C LYS A 23 2.53 -1.13 1.75
N GLU A 24 1.73 -1.71 2.66
CA GLU A 24 1.05 -0.94 3.70
C GLU A 24 2.03 -0.28 4.69
N THR A 25 3.12 -0.98 5.01
CA THR A 25 4.20 -0.42 5.84
C THR A 25 4.79 0.82 5.17
N VAL A 26 5.04 0.77 3.87
CA VAL A 26 5.51 1.92 3.09
C VAL A 26 4.46 3.03 3.03
N SER A 27 3.18 2.69 2.81
CA SER A 27 2.10 3.69 2.70
C SER A 27 1.84 4.46 3.99
N LYS A 28 2.14 3.87 5.15
CA LYS A 28 2.05 4.54 6.45
C LYS A 28 3.23 5.45 6.73
N ARG A 29 4.43 5.09 6.27
CA ARG A 29 5.66 5.84 6.55
C ARG A 29 5.89 6.97 5.56
N ALA A 30 5.72 6.71 4.28
CA ALA A 30 6.13 7.62 3.23
C ALA A 30 5.44 9.00 3.22
N PRO A 31 4.15 9.14 3.57
CA PRO A 31 3.50 10.45 3.64
C PRO A 31 4.19 11.41 4.62
N PHE A 32 4.56 10.91 5.80
CA PHE A 32 5.29 11.68 6.80
C PHE A 32 6.66 12.11 6.29
N ASP A 33 7.42 11.15 5.76
CA ASP A 33 8.79 11.36 5.29
C ASP A 33 8.88 12.33 4.10
N LEU A 34 7.87 12.32 3.22
CA LEU A 34 7.79 13.22 2.07
C LEU A 34 7.07 14.54 2.39
N ASN A 35 6.54 14.72 3.60
CA ASN A 35 5.65 15.83 3.96
C ASN A 35 4.51 16.00 2.93
N CYS A 36 3.82 14.89 2.64
CA CYS A 36 2.83 14.77 1.58
C CYS A 36 1.57 14.09 2.11
N ASP A 37 0.40 14.46 1.58
CA ASP A 37 -0.85 13.76 1.92
C ASP A 37 -0.80 12.30 1.47
N ALA A 38 -1.37 11.40 2.28
CA ALA A 38 -1.37 9.96 1.98
C ALA A 38 -2.10 9.62 0.68
N GLY A 39 -3.10 10.41 0.28
CA GLY A 39 -3.80 10.27 -1.01
C GLY A 39 -3.02 10.81 -2.21
N SER A 40 -1.94 11.56 -1.97
CA SER A 40 -1.14 12.26 -2.97
C SER A 40 0.19 11.55 -3.27
N ILE A 41 0.42 10.36 -2.68
CA ILE A 41 1.58 9.53 -2.97
C ILE A 41 1.23 8.35 -3.88
N THR A 42 2.17 7.99 -4.74
CA THR A 42 2.14 6.77 -5.57
C THR A 42 3.26 5.85 -5.13
N ILE A 43 2.93 4.58 -4.86
CA ILE A 43 3.89 3.56 -4.42
C ILE A 43 4.08 2.52 -5.52
N GLN A 44 5.32 2.35 -5.96
CA GLN A 44 5.74 1.35 -6.95
C GLN A 44 6.65 0.30 -6.29
N GLN A 45 6.36 -0.98 -6.52
CA GLN A 45 7.29 -2.04 -6.10
C GLN A 45 8.45 -2.11 -7.08
N LEU A 46 9.68 -1.99 -6.56
CA LEU A 46 10.93 -2.05 -7.35
C LEU A 46 11.66 -3.39 -7.18
N GLY A 47 11.38 -4.11 -6.08
CA GLY A 47 11.93 -5.42 -5.78
C GLY A 47 11.14 -6.13 -4.68
N TYR A 48 11.61 -7.28 -4.22
CA TYR A 48 10.89 -8.08 -3.21
C TYR A 48 10.60 -7.28 -1.91
N ARG A 49 11.56 -6.47 -1.45
CA ARG A 49 11.45 -5.64 -0.23
C ARG A 49 11.72 -4.16 -0.50
N THR A 50 11.68 -3.76 -1.76
CA THR A 50 12.10 -2.42 -2.18
C THR A 50 10.95 -1.73 -2.89
N TYR A 51 10.67 -0.50 -2.48
CA TYR A 51 9.56 0.30 -2.98
C TYR A 51 10.02 1.70 -3.33
N GLY A 52 9.66 2.19 -4.51
CA GLY A 52 9.74 3.59 -4.86
C GLY A 52 8.46 4.29 -4.45
N VAL A 53 8.56 5.51 -3.97
CA VAL A 53 7.42 6.38 -3.68
C VAL A 53 7.65 7.74 -4.32
N SER A 54 6.64 8.26 -4.99
CA SER A 54 6.63 9.60 -5.57
C SER A 54 5.35 10.35 -5.19
N GLY A 55 5.44 11.64 -4.93
CA GLY A 55 4.31 12.50 -4.61
C GLY A 55 4.76 13.85 -4.07
N CYS A 56 3.94 14.88 -4.22
CA CYS A 56 4.23 16.25 -3.78
C CYS A 56 5.63 16.74 -4.23
N ASP A 57 5.94 16.54 -5.53
CA ASP A 57 7.22 16.91 -6.17
C ASP A 57 8.46 16.31 -5.50
N LYS A 58 8.29 15.18 -4.80
CA LYS A 58 9.36 14.47 -4.11
C LYS A 58 9.36 13.00 -4.48
N ARG A 59 10.52 12.38 -4.35
CA ARG A 59 10.70 10.94 -4.53
C ARG A 59 11.61 10.36 -3.46
N ALA A 60 11.30 9.14 -3.04
CA ALA A 60 12.16 8.34 -2.18
C ALA A 60 12.09 6.85 -2.53
N THR A 61 13.11 6.10 -2.13
CA THR A 61 13.11 4.63 -2.16
C THR A 61 13.11 4.11 -0.73
N TYR A 62 12.37 3.03 -0.47
CA TYR A 62 12.31 2.36 0.83
C TYR A 62 12.76 0.92 0.70
N VAL A 63 13.48 0.45 1.70
CA VAL A 63 13.78 -0.97 1.91
C VAL A 63 13.10 -1.42 3.20
N LEU A 64 12.36 -2.52 3.13
CA LEU A 64 11.73 -3.10 4.30
C LEU A 64 12.75 -3.87 5.14
N GLN A 65 12.67 -3.71 6.46
CA GLN A 65 13.46 -4.43 7.45
C GLN A 65 12.56 -5.20 8.42
N GLY A 66 13.11 -6.27 9.00
CA GLY A 66 12.42 -7.18 9.93
C GLY A 66 11.60 -8.31 9.26
N PRO A 67 10.85 -9.12 10.02
CA PRO A 67 10.18 -10.34 9.52
C PRO A 67 9.10 -10.13 8.47
N CYS A 68 8.34 -9.02 8.48
CA CYS A 68 7.29 -8.69 7.49
C CYS A 68 6.34 -9.85 7.10
N SER A 69 6.11 -10.80 8.01
CA SER A 69 5.47 -12.08 7.74
C SER A 69 3.99 -12.12 8.15
N GLY A 70 3.46 -11.03 8.70
CA GLY A 70 2.06 -10.98 9.15
C GLY A 70 1.71 -9.69 9.92
N PRO A 71 0.42 -9.50 10.22
CA PRO A 71 -0.01 -8.49 11.18
C PRO A 71 0.75 -8.65 12.51
N GLY A 72 1.20 -7.55 13.10
CA GLY A 72 1.99 -7.56 14.34
C GLY A 72 3.47 -7.95 14.18
N SER A 73 3.92 -8.37 12.99
CA SER A 73 5.35 -8.55 12.74
C SER A 73 6.08 -7.20 12.73
N GLN A 74 7.33 -7.18 13.21
CA GLN A 74 8.17 -5.98 13.11
C GLN A 74 8.54 -5.77 11.63
N CYS A 75 7.75 -5.01 10.89
CA CYS A 75 8.05 -4.63 9.52
C CYS A 75 8.25 -3.12 9.48
N LEU A 76 9.44 -2.68 9.13
CA LEU A 76 9.82 -1.27 9.12
C LEU A 76 10.20 -0.85 7.71
N ALA A 77 9.62 0.24 7.22
CA ALA A 77 10.09 0.89 6.00
C ALA A 77 11.22 1.85 6.34
N VAL A 78 12.42 1.55 5.88
CA VAL A 78 13.60 2.40 6.05
C VAL A 78 13.86 3.10 4.73
N MET A 79 13.88 4.43 4.74
CA MET A 79 14.24 5.22 3.56
C MET A 79 15.69 4.91 3.17
N ASN A 80 15.88 4.55 1.91
CA ASN A 80 17.14 4.15 1.29
C ASN A 80 17.54 5.12 0.16
N SER A 81 17.20 6.39 0.33
CA SER A 81 17.59 7.50 -0.54
C SER A 81 17.59 8.79 0.28
N ASN A 82 18.24 9.84 -0.24
CA ASN A 82 17.87 11.19 0.16
C ASN A 82 16.47 11.49 -0.42
N VAL A 83 15.78 12.48 0.15
CA VAL A 83 14.55 12.98 -0.47
C VAL A 83 14.99 13.87 -1.64
N ASP A 84 14.78 13.38 -2.85
CA ASP A 84 15.07 14.15 -4.06
C ASP A 84 13.86 15.07 -4.32
N GLU A 85 14.11 16.37 -4.41
CA GLU A 85 13.13 17.36 -4.91
C GLU A 85 13.17 17.32 -6.43
N GLY A 86 12.02 17.05 -7.05
CA GLY A 86 11.84 16.93 -8.50
C GLY A 86 11.85 18.27 -9.22
#